data_AF-X1BAN0-F1
#
_entry.id   AF-X1BAN0-F1
#
_cell.length_a   1.000
_cell.length_b   1.000
_cell.length_c   1.000
_cell.angle_alpha   90.00
_cell.angle_beta   90.00
_cell.angle_gamma   90.00
#
_symmetry.space_group_name_H-M   'P 1'
#
loop_
_entity.id
_entity.type
_entity.pdbx_description
1 polymer ?
#
loop_
_entity_poly.entity_id
_entity_poly.type
_entity_poly.pdbx_seq_one_letter_code
_entity_poly.pdbx_strand_id
1 'polypeptide(L)'
;LHRNAGSRVSAWGGNTRSPNFPEVDYVGWSVIFASKVCFDKVGLLDERFQIGYYEDVDFGLRAKRLGLKCFVTSPPVAHAGGRSMNTLRPRELGHARNMNLAYLKKKWGLK
;
A
#
# COMPACT_ATOMS: atom_id res chain seq x y z
N LEU A 1 -9.92 9.22 6.42
CA LEU A 1 -9.32 8.88 5.11
C LEU A 1 -7.81 8.70 5.30
N HIS A 2 -7.34 7.48 5.57
CA HIS A 2 -5.90 7.19 5.61
C HIS A 2 -5.37 7.17 4.17
N ARG A 3 -4.38 8.02 3.87
CA ARG A 3 -3.79 8.23 2.54
C ARG A 3 -2.34 7.76 2.59
N ASN A 4 -1.99 6.66 1.92
CA ASN A 4 -0.71 5.97 2.10
C ASN A 4 0.06 5.79 0.78
N ALA A 5 0.43 6.86 0.10
CA ALA A 5 1.49 6.80 -0.92
C ALA A 5 2.79 7.32 -0.32
N GLY A 6 3.94 6.76 -0.68
CA GLY A 6 5.19 7.12 -0.02
C GLY A 6 6.42 6.83 -0.85
N SER A 7 7.49 7.56 -0.55
CA SER A 7 8.83 7.41 -1.14
C SER A 7 9.81 6.65 -0.24
N ARG A 8 9.42 6.32 1.01
CA ARG A 8 10.18 5.51 1.97
C ARG A 8 9.23 4.74 2.89
N VAL A 9 9.52 3.45 3.12
CA VAL A 9 8.68 2.57 3.98
C VAL A 9 8.72 2.98 5.46
N SER A 10 9.79 3.68 5.89
CA SER A 10 9.98 4.15 7.27
C SER A 10 9.32 5.51 7.56
N ALA A 11 8.76 6.18 6.55
CA ALA A 11 8.02 7.41 6.72
C ALA A 11 6.53 7.10 6.50
N TRP A 12 5.67 7.56 7.41
CA TRP A 12 4.23 7.58 7.17
C TRP A 12 3.98 8.18 5.78
N GLY A 13 3.22 7.46 4.94
CA GLY A 13 2.94 7.86 3.56
C GLY A 13 2.57 9.34 3.48
N GLY A 14 3.33 10.09 2.70
CA GLY A 14 3.12 11.52 2.49
C GLY A 14 1.99 11.78 1.52
N ASN A 15 1.27 12.89 1.72
CA ASN A 15 0.18 13.32 0.85
C ASN A 15 0.75 13.94 -0.44
N THR A 16 1.05 13.14 -1.46
CA THR A 16 1.45 13.64 -2.79
C THR A 16 0.22 14.04 -3.61
N ARG A 17 -0.40 15.17 -3.26
CA ARG A 17 -1.31 15.87 -4.19
C ARG A 17 -0.46 16.69 -5.15
N SER A 18 -0.42 16.29 -6.42
CA SER A 18 0.22 17.09 -7.46
C SER A 18 -0.48 16.86 -8.80
N PRO A 19 -0.69 17.94 -9.59
CA PRO A 19 -1.21 17.83 -10.95
C PRO A 19 -0.21 17.13 -11.89
N ASN A 20 1.05 16.97 -11.47
CA ASN A 20 2.13 16.42 -12.27
C ASN A 20 2.34 14.91 -12.05
N PHE A 21 1.38 14.22 -11.41
CA PHE A 21 1.43 12.77 -11.18
C PHE A 21 2.79 12.30 -10.64
N PRO A 22 3.17 12.67 -9.40
CA PRO A 22 4.51 12.39 -8.90
C PRO A 22 4.74 10.88 -8.82
N GLU A 23 5.94 10.46 -9.22
CA GLU A 23 6.41 9.10 -9.06
C GLU A 23 6.63 8.80 -7.57
N VAL A 24 6.18 7.64 -7.11
CA VAL A 24 6.30 7.17 -5.71
C VAL A 24 6.75 5.72 -5.69
N ASP A 25 7.18 5.23 -4.53
CA ASP A 25 7.64 3.85 -4.38
C ASP A 25 6.49 2.86 -4.29
N TYR A 26 5.37 3.31 -3.73
CA TYR A 26 4.14 2.54 -3.58
C TYR A 26 2.95 3.49 -3.45
N VAL A 27 1.76 2.96 -3.71
CA VAL A 27 0.48 3.65 -3.55
C VAL A 27 -0.41 2.85 -2.59
N GLY A 28 -1.27 3.54 -1.84
CA GLY A 28 -2.30 2.89 -1.04
C GLY A 28 -3.47 2.45 -1.91
N TRP A 29 -3.95 1.23 -1.73
CA TRP A 29 -4.89 0.60 -2.66
C TRP A 29 -6.37 0.89 -2.35
N SER A 30 -6.74 2.17 -2.20
CA SER A 30 -8.17 2.52 -2.16
C SER A 30 -8.82 2.47 -3.53
N VAL A 31 -8.11 2.96 -4.55
CA VAL A 31 -8.50 2.99 -5.96
C VAL A 31 -7.19 2.97 -6.75
N ILE A 32 -7.01 1.99 -7.62
CA ILE A 32 -5.81 1.85 -8.45
C ILE A 32 -6.18 1.55 -9.88
N PHE A 33 -5.29 1.95 -10.79
CA PHE A 33 -5.29 1.51 -12.18
C PHE A 33 -3.96 0.80 -12.42
N ALA A 34 -4.02 -0.46 -12.84
CA ALA A 34 -2.85 -1.26 -13.16
C ALA A 34 -3.15 -2.12 -14.38
N SER A 35 -2.17 -2.25 -15.28
CA SER A 35 -2.31 -3.13 -16.45
C SER A 35 -2.22 -4.59 -16.03
N LYS A 36 -2.82 -5.49 -16.82
CA LYS A 36 -2.62 -6.93 -16.65
C LYS A 36 -1.13 -7.32 -16.62
N VAL A 37 -0.33 -6.70 -17.49
CA VAL A 37 1.13 -6.90 -17.55
C VAL A 37 1.81 -6.55 -16.23
N CYS A 38 1.30 -5.58 -15.46
CA CYS A 38 1.82 -5.27 -14.13
C CYS A 38 1.65 -6.48 -13.19
N PHE A 39 0.44 -7.04 -13.10
CA PHE A 39 0.17 -8.21 -12.26
C PHE A 39 0.90 -9.47 -12.74
N ASP A 40 1.00 -9.68 -14.06
CA ASP A 40 1.73 -10.81 -14.62
C ASP A 40 3.23 -10.77 -14.27
N LYS A 41 3.82 -9.57 -14.15
CA LYS A 41 5.23 -9.38 -13.75
C LYS A 41 5.43 -9.41 -12.23
N VAL A 42 4.56 -8.74 -11.49
CA VAL A 42 4.73 -8.51 -10.05
C VAL A 42 4.24 -9.71 -9.24
N GLY A 43 3.26 -10.44 -9.74
CA GLY A 43 2.46 -11.41 -8.99
C GLY A 43 1.33 -10.74 -8.21
N LEU A 44 0.55 -11.54 -7.47
CA LEU A 44 -0.58 -11.05 -6.67
C LEU A 44 -0.13 -10.41 -5.35
N LEU A 45 -1.10 -10.07 -4.50
CA LEU A 45 -0.85 -9.68 -3.12
C LEU A 45 -0.32 -10.87 -2.32
N ASP A 46 0.54 -10.60 -1.34
CA ASP A 46 1.11 -11.64 -0.48
C ASP A 46 0.10 -11.98 0.64
N GLU A 47 -0.47 -13.18 0.57
CA GLU A 47 -1.52 -13.64 1.50
C GLU A 47 -1.02 -13.88 2.94
N ARG A 48 0.28 -13.72 3.20
CA ARG A 48 0.85 -13.78 4.55
C ARG A 48 0.57 -12.53 5.36
N PHE A 49 0.20 -11.42 4.71
CA PHE A 49 -0.34 -10.26 5.41
C PHE A 49 -1.73 -10.61 5.96
N GLN A 50 -1.92 -10.36 7.26
CA GLN A 50 -3.21 -10.45 7.92
C GLN A 50 -4.17 -9.36 7.42
N ILE A 51 -5.39 -9.34 7.95
CA ILE A 51 -6.42 -8.38 7.54
C ILE A 51 -5.95 -6.92 7.61
N GLY A 52 -5.89 -6.32 6.41
CA GLY A 52 -5.59 -4.90 6.19
C GLY A 52 -4.12 -4.52 6.39
N TYR A 53 -3.72 -3.47 5.67
CA TYR A 53 -2.42 -2.80 5.75
C TYR A 53 -1.22 -3.60 5.24
N TYR A 54 -0.38 -2.88 4.47
CA TYR A 54 0.98 -3.22 4.07
C TYR A 54 1.13 -4.26 2.96
N GLU A 55 0.07 -4.98 2.58
CA GLU A 55 0.05 -5.85 1.41
C GLU A 55 0.24 -5.07 0.10
N ASP A 56 -0.35 -3.87 0.04
CA ASP A 56 -0.26 -2.93 -1.07
C ASP A 56 1.10 -2.21 -1.12
N VAL A 57 1.66 -1.89 0.05
CA VAL A 57 3.03 -1.39 0.19
C VAL A 57 4.03 -2.41 -0.36
N ASP A 58 3.91 -3.68 0.06
CA ASP A 58 4.76 -4.76 -0.44
C ASP A 58 4.67 -4.93 -1.96
N PHE A 59 3.45 -4.86 -2.52
CA PHE A 59 3.26 -4.91 -3.97
C PHE A 59 4.01 -3.78 -4.67
N GLY A 60 3.85 -2.53 -4.20
CA GLY A 60 4.53 -1.38 -4.79
C GLY A 60 6.05 -1.52 -4.76
N LEU A 61 6.61 -1.98 -3.65
CA LEU A 61 8.05 -2.22 -3.53
C LEU A 61 8.54 -3.33 -4.47
N ARG A 62 7.77 -4.41 -4.67
CA ARG A 62 8.07 -5.44 -5.67
C ARG A 62 8.02 -4.88 -7.09
N ALA A 63 7.00 -4.07 -7.40
CA ALA A 63 6.88 -3.40 -8.69
C ALA A 63 8.10 -2.50 -8.96
N LYS A 64 8.51 -1.70 -7.98
CA LYS A 64 9.70 -0.86 -8.06
C LYS A 64 10.98 -1.67 -8.30
N ARG A 65 11.17 -2.80 -7.62
CA ARG A 65 12.32 -3.71 -7.86
C ARG A 65 12.36 -4.26 -9.28
N LEU A 66 11.23 -4.36 -9.96
CA LEU A 66 11.11 -4.78 -11.35
C LEU A 66 11.20 -3.61 -12.35
N GLY A 67 11.52 -2.40 -11.88
CA GLY A 67 11.61 -1.19 -12.70
C GLY A 67 10.26 -0.62 -13.14
N LEU A 68 9.15 -1.09 -12.55
CA LEU A 68 7.82 -0.50 -12.79
C LEU A 68 7.66 0.75 -11.94
N LYS A 69 6.95 1.74 -12.50
CA LYS A 69 6.74 3.04 -11.88
C LYS A 69 5.35 3.13 -11.28
N CYS A 70 5.24 3.73 -10.10
CA CYS A 70 3.96 4.06 -9.48
C CYS A 70 3.78 5.58 -9.47
N PHE A 71 2.58 6.04 -9.79
CA PHE A 71 2.24 7.46 -9.81
C PHE A 71 0.98 7.71 -8.99
N VAL A 72 0.93 8.85 -8.31
CA VAL A 72 -0.25 9.27 -7.55
C VAL A 72 -1.04 10.30 -8.34
N THR A 73 -2.36 10.15 -8.34
CA THR A 73 -3.28 11.16 -8.85
C THR A 73 -4.35 11.48 -7.82
N SER A 74 -5.03 12.61 -7.97
CA SER A 74 -6.11 13.07 -7.08
C SER A 74 -7.43 13.12 -7.83
N PRO A 75 -8.04 11.96 -8.16
CA PRO A 75 -9.33 11.95 -8.84
C PRO A 75 -10.43 12.42 -7.87
N PRO A 76 -11.58 12.90 -8.37
CA PRO A 76 -12.73 13.27 -7.55
C PRO A 76 -13.49 12.04 -7.03
N VAL A 77 -12.77 11.04 -6.49
CA VAL A 77 -13.32 9.79 -5.97
C VAL A 77 -13.10 9.74 -4.46
N ALA A 78 -14.19 9.54 -3.72
CA ALA A 78 -14.15 9.39 -2.27
C ALA A 78 -14.05 7.91 -1.87
N HIS A 79 -13.08 7.58 -1.02
CA HIS A 79 -12.97 6.24 -0.45
C HIS A 79 -13.76 6.15 0.86
N ALA A 80 -14.90 5.45 0.83
CA ALA A 80 -15.64 5.06 2.03
C ALA A 80 -14.97 3.83 2.67
N GLY A 81 -13.90 4.09 3.42
CA GLY A 81 -13.02 3.03 3.90
C GLY A 81 -13.61 2.15 5.01
N GLY A 82 -13.01 0.97 5.18
CA GLY A 82 -13.05 0.24 6.44
C GLY A 82 -14.19 -0.74 6.64
N ARG A 83 -15.06 -1.04 5.67
CA ARG A 83 -16.17 -2.01 5.90
C ARG A 83 -15.72 -3.32 6.58
N SER A 84 -14.73 -4.00 6.02
CA SER A 84 -14.20 -5.25 6.61
C SER A 84 -13.34 -5.01 7.86
N MET A 85 -12.66 -3.87 7.97
CA MET A 85 -11.84 -3.56 9.15
C MET A 85 -12.71 -3.15 10.35
N ASN A 86 -13.87 -2.56 10.10
CA ASN A 86 -14.82 -2.08 11.11
C ASN A 86 -15.58 -3.23 11.78
N THR A 87 -15.48 -4.46 11.26
CA THR A 87 -16.03 -5.65 11.95
C THR A 87 -15.10 -6.16 13.05
N LEU A 88 -13.87 -5.65 13.14
CA LEU A 88 -12.90 -6.03 14.15
C LEU A 88 -12.90 -5.06 15.33
N ARG A 89 -12.56 -5.56 16.51
CA ARG A 89 -12.30 -4.68 17.67
C ARG A 89 -11.03 -3.86 17.39
N PRO A 90 -10.94 -2.61 17.90
CA PRO A 90 -9.76 -1.78 17.70
C PRO A 90 -8.43 -2.45 18.08
N ARG A 91 -8.44 -3.27 19.15
CA ARG A 91 -7.28 -4.05 19.58
C ARG A 91 -6.84 -5.10 18.55
N GLU A 92 -7.79 -5.76 17.89
CA GLU A 92 -7.51 -6.79 16.87
C GLU A 92 -6.95 -6.16 15.61
N LEU A 93 -7.56 -5.08 15.13
CA LEU A 93 -7.05 -4.32 13.99
C LEU A 93 -5.65 -3.75 14.27
N GLY A 94 -5.44 -3.22 15.48
CA GLY A 94 -4.13 -2.74 15.91
C GLY A 94 -3.08 -3.85 15.97
N HIS A 95 -3.46 -5.03 16.45
CA HIS A 95 -2.58 -6.21 16.46
C HIS A 95 -2.21 -6.65 15.04
N ALA A 96 -3.19 -6.83 14.15
CA ALA A 96 -2.96 -7.20 12.75
C ALA A 96 -2.05 -6.20 12.05
N ARG A 97 -2.29 -4.90 12.22
CA ARG A 97 -1.42 -3.84 11.69
C ARG A 97 0.03 -3.99 12.18
N ASN A 98 0.24 -4.25 13.47
CA ASN A 98 1.58 -4.39 14.03
C ASN A 98 2.30 -5.66 13.51
N MET A 99 1.57 -6.77 13.39
CA MET A 99 2.09 -8.01 12.83
C MET A 99 2.48 -7.84 11.35
N ASN A 100 1.63 -7.18 10.57
CA ASN A 100 1.88 -6.89 9.16
C ASN A 100 3.07 -5.93 8.97
N LEU A 101 3.20 -4.91 9.82
CA LEU A 101 4.37 -4.03 9.81
C LEU A 101 5.66 -4.81 10.14
N ALA A 102 5.64 -5.66 11.17
CA ALA A 102 6.79 -6.48 11.53
C ALA A 102 7.17 -7.45 10.40
N TYR A 103 6.17 -8.06 9.74
CA TYR A 103 6.38 -8.91 8.57
C TYR A 103 7.00 -8.14 7.41
N LEU A 104 6.46 -6.97 7.05
CA LEU A 104 7.00 -6.10 6.01
C LEU A 104 8.46 -5.72 6.31
N LYS A 105 8.75 -5.29 7.54
CA LYS A 105 10.11 -4.92 7.96
C LYS A 105 11.08 -6.08 7.80
N LYS A 106 10.70 -7.28 8.27
CA LYS A 106 11.51 -8.49 8.12
C LYS A 106 11.73 -8.84 6.65
N LYS A 107 10.68 -8.82 5.83
CA LYS A 107 10.73 -9.16 4.38
C LYS A 107 11.66 -8.22 3.60
N TRP A 108 11.72 -6.96 3.99
CA TRP A 108 12.46 -5.91 3.27
C TRP A 108 13.74 -5.42 3.96
N GLY A 109 14.12 -6.01 5.10
CA GLY A 109 15.32 -5.62 5.84
C GLY A 109 15.26 -4.18 6.39
N LEU A 110 14.07 -3.71 6.75
CA LEU A 110 13.84 -2.34 7.21
C LEU A 110 14.08 -2.25 8.72
N LYS A 111 14.78 -1.19 9.14
CA LYS A 111 15.00 -0.87 10.57
C LYS A 111 13.74 -0.19 11.16
#